data_AF-A0A4Y3VV74-F1
#
_entry.id   AF-A0A4Y3VV74-F1
#
_cell.length_a   1.000
_cell.length_b   1.000
_cell.length_c   1.000
_cell.angle_alpha   90.00
_cell.angle_beta   90.00
_cell.angle_gamma   90.00
#
_symmetry.space_group_name_H-M   'P 1'
#
loop_
_entity.id
_entity.type
_entity.pdbx_description
1 polymer ?
#
loop_
_entity_poly.entity_id
_entity_poly.type
_entity_poly.pdbx_seq_one_letter_code
_entity_poly.pdbx_strand_id
1 'polypeptide(L)' 'MLHVIAVCQIRDGGRGQGYYLRKIAEGKTPAEARRALKRRLSNVVYWIMKRDQRNHLAQAA' A
#
# COMPACT_ATOMS: atom_id res chain seq x y z
N MET A 1 8.61 5.23 -6.74
CA MET A 1 8.44 3.76 -6.56
C MET A 1 7.01 3.33 -6.23
N LEU A 2 6.33 3.85 -5.18
CA LEU A 2 4.95 3.45 -4.83
C LEU A 2 3.92 3.60 -5.96
N HIS A 3 4.15 4.52 -6.91
CA HIS A 3 3.31 4.65 -8.09
C HIS A 3 3.28 3.40 -8.95
N VAL A 4 4.45 2.86 -9.31
CA VAL A 4 4.58 1.68 -10.17
C VAL A 4 3.92 0.48 -9.50
N ILE A 5 4.20 0.24 -8.22
CA ILE A 5 3.59 -0.84 -7.43
C ILE A 5 2.06 -0.72 -7.44
N ALA A 6 1.52 0.48 -7.22
CA ALA A 6 0.08 0.69 -7.24
C ALA A 6 -0.53 0.43 -8.63
N VAL A 7 0.14 0.83 -9.72
CA VAL A 7 -0.32 0.58 -11.09
C VAL A 7 -0.30 -0.92 -11.40
N CYS A 8 0.79 -1.62 -11.08
CA CYS A 8 0.89 -3.08 -11.24
C CYS A 8 -0.21 -3.78 -10.43
N GLN A 9 -0.40 -3.45 -9.15
CA GLN A 9 -1.44 -4.08 -8.34
C GLN A 9 -2.87 -3.80 -8.81
N ILE A 10 -3.11 -2.70 -9.54
CA ILE A 10 -4.41 -2.42 -10.16
C ILE A 10 -4.61 -3.26 -11.42
N ARG A 11 -3.55 -3.40 -12.24
CA ARG A 11 -3.60 -4.12 -13.53
C ARG A 11 -3.58 -5.64 -13.36
N ASP A 12 -2.65 -6.13 -12.55
CA ASP A 12 -2.34 -7.56 -12.43
C ASP A 12 -3.27 -8.26 -11.41
N GLY A 13 -4.07 -7.48 -10.67
CA GLY A 13 -5.14 -7.96 -9.80
C GLY A 13 -4.78 -8.14 -8.33
N GLY A 14 -5.69 -8.77 -7.58
CA GLY A 14 -5.50 -9.11 -6.17
C GLY A 14 -5.87 -7.99 -5.18
N ARG A 15 -5.21 -7.98 -4.01
CA ARG A 15 -5.61 -7.13 -2.87
C ARG A 15 -5.54 -5.63 -3.14
N GLY A 16 -4.64 -5.19 -4.01
CA GLY A 16 -4.52 -3.77 -4.40
C GLY A 16 -5.63 -3.33 -5.35
N GLN A 17 -5.97 -4.18 -6.33
CA GLN A 17 -7.12 -3.97 -7.22
C GLN A 17 -8.43 -3.96 -6.44
N GLY A 18 -8.66 -4.92 -5.54
CA GLY A 18 -9.86 -4.96 -4.70
C GLY A 18 -10.01 -3.72 -3.82
N TYR A 19 -8.90 -3.23 -3.25
CA TYR A 19 -8.91 -1.98 -2.50
C TYR A 19 -9.25 -0.77 -3.39
N TYR A 20 -8.66 -0.71 -4.59
CA TYR A 20 -8.93 0.35 -5.56
C TYR A 20 -10.40 0.35 -5.98
N LEU A 21 -10.95 -0.79 -6.39
CA LEU A 21 -12.35 -0.93 -6.81
C LEU A 21 -13.32 -0.59 -5.68
N ARG A 22 -13.02 -1.00 -4.45
CA ARG A 22 -13.81 -0.58 -3.28
C ARG A 22 -13.82 0.94 -3.13
N LYS A 23 -12.67 1.61 -3.32
CA LYS A 23 -12.62 3.08 -3.27
C LYS A 23 -13.40 3.74 -4.40
N ILE A 24 -13.47 3.14 -5.58
CA ILE A 24 -14.35 3.60 -6.66
C ILE A 24 -15.81 3.42 -6.28
N ALA A 25 -16.19 2.26 -5.72
CA ALA A 25 -17.57 2.00 -5.27
C ALA A 25 -18.01 2.92 -4.12
N GLU A 26 -17.07 3.40 -3.30
CA GLU A 26 -17.31 4.46 -2.29
C GLU A 26 -17.52 5.87 -2.91
N GLY A 27 -17.52 6.00 -4.25
CA GLY A 27 -17.73 7.26 -4.96
C GLY A 27 -16.46 8.08 -5.22
N LYS A 28 -15.26 7.53 -4.95
CA LYS A 28 -14.01 8.26 -5.22
C LYS A 28 -13.66 8.23 -6.69
N THR A 29 -13.04 9.31 -7.15
CA THR A 29 -12.47 9.34 -8.50
C THR A 29 -11.32 8.33 -8.64
N PRO A 30 -11.01 7.87 -9.86
CA PRO A 30 -9.84 7.04 -10.14
C PRO A 30 -8.52 7.60 -9.57
N ALA A 31 -8.34 8.92 -9.62
CA ALA A 31 -7.16 9.58 -9.08
C ALA A 31 -7.09 9.48 -7.55
N GLU A 32 -8.20 9.70 -6.86
CA GLU A 32 -8.31 9.59 -5.41
C GLU A 32 -8.16 8.15 -4.92
N ALA A 33 -8.78 7.19 -5.60
CA ALA A 33 -8.64 5.77 -5.31
C ALA A 33 -7.18 5.31 -5.46
N ARG A 34 -6.49 5.72 -6.54
CA ARG A 34 -5.04 5.48 -6.71
C ARG A 34 -4.21 6.15 -5.61
N ARG A 35 -4.51 7.39 -5.24
CA ARG A 35 -3.83 8.10 -4.15
C ARG A 35 -4.02 7.37 -2.81
N ALA A 36 -5.23 6.90 -2.53
CA ALA A 36 -5.54 6.12 -1.34
C ALA A 36 -4.78 4.79 -1.31
N LEU A 37 -4.65 4.10 -2.46
CA LEU A 37 -3.86 2.87 -2.56
C LEU A 37 -2.37 3.14 -2.29
N LYS A 38 -1.79 4.18 -2.89
CA LYS A 38 -0.40 4.58 -2.62
C LYS A 38 -0.16 4.89 -1.14
N ARG A 39 -1.08 5.61 -0.49
CA ARG A 39 -0.98 5.91 0.96
C ARG A 39 -1.04 4.65 1.81
N ARG A 40 -1.93 3.71 1.48
CA ARG A 40 -1.98 2.41 2.16
C ARG A 40 -0.67 1.63 2.01
N LEU A 41 -0.11 1.57 0.80
CA LEU A 41 1.18 0.91 0.57
C LEU A 41 2.31 1.56 1.37
N SER A 42 2.36 2.89 1.42
CA SER A 42 3.35 3.62 2.23
C SER A 42 3.25 3.25 3.70
N ASN A 43 2.04 3.19 4.25
CA ASN A 43 1.84 2.81 5.65
C ASN A 43 2.32 1.39 5.91
N VAL A 44 1.99 0.43 5.03
CA VAL A 44 2.42 -0.97 5.17
C VAL A 44 3.94 -1.06 5.18
N VAL A 45 4.63 -0.41 4.24
CA VAL A 45 6.09 -0.39 4.16
C VAL A 45 6.69 0.21 5.43
N TYR A 46 6.17 1.36 5.89
CA TYR A 46 6.64 2.00 7.12
C TYR A 46 6.52 1.08 8.34
N TRP A 47 5.38 0.40 8.50
CA TRP A 47 5.17 -0.51 9.62
C TRP A 47 6.09 -1.74 9.58
N ILE A 48 6.34 -2.28 8.39
CA ILE A 48 7.31 -3.37 8.19
C ILE A 48 8.71 -2.90 8.59
N MET A 49 9.17 -1.77 8.04
CA MET A 49 10.50 -1.22 8.37
C MET A 49 10.67 -0.97 9.87
N LYS A 50 9.65 -0.42 10.54
CA LYS A 50 9.69 -0.18 11.99
C LYS A 50 9.74 -1.48 12.78
N ARG A 51 9.01 -2.51 12.34
CA ARG A 51 9.05 -3.84 12.95
C ARG A 51 10.43 -4.47 12.78
N ASP A 52 10.97 -4.40 11.58
CA ASP A 52 12.30 -4.95 11.26
C ASP A 52 13.38 -4.25 12.08
N GLN A 53 13.32 -2.92 12.20
CA GLN A 53 14.23 -2.16 13.05
C GLN A 53 14.16 -2.62 14.52
N ARG A 54 12.96 -2.81 15.07
CA ARG A 54 12.78 -3.30 16.45
C ARG A 54 13.37 -4.70 16.63
N ASN A 55 13.15 -5.58 15.67
CA ASN A 55 13.70 -6.95 15.70
C ASN A 55 15.23 -6.92 15.62
N HIS A 56 15.81 -6.08 14.77
CA HIS A 56 17.25 -5.93 14.65
C HIS A 56 17.88 -5.43 15.96
N LEU A 57 17.28 -4.43 16.61
CA LEU A 57 17.76 -3.93 17.91
C LEU A 57 17.65 -5.00 19.01
N ALA A 58 16.59 -5.80 19.01
CA ALA A 58 16.43 -6.90 19.97
C ALA A 58 17.42 -8.05 19.74
N GLN A 59 17.91 -8.24 18.51
CA GLN A 59 18.93 -9.25 18.19
C GLN A 59 20.36 -8.78 18.51
N ALA A 60 20.57 -7.46 18.59
CA ALA A 60 21.87 -6.86 18.88
C ALA A 60 22.12 -6.62 20.38
N ALA A 61 21.12 -6.86 21.23
CA ALA A 61 21.17 -6.75 22.69
C ALA A 61 21.27 -8.14 23.33
#